data_AF-A0A0V1BXG7-F1
#
_entry.id   AF-A0A0V1BXG7-F1
#
_cell.length_a   1.000
_cell.length_b   1.000
_cell.length_c   1.000
_cell.angle_alpha   90.00
_cell.angle_beta   90.00
_cell.angle_gamma   90.00
#
_symmetry.space_group_name_H-M   'P 1'
#
loop_
_entity.id
_entity.type
_entity.pdbx_description
1 polymer ?
#
loop_
_entity_poly.entity_id
_entity_poly.type
_entity_poly.pdbx_seq_one_letter_code
_entity_poly.pdbx_strand_id
1 'polypeptide(L)'
;MGSTWAPATIDKTTTKCRIVFDGSAQYGGVTLNQHIDVGPALQNDLVKALLRFRRFRIALQADISKMFLQIGLNEQDRDVCRFLWRSRDVQEAPRIYRFKRLCFGLSCSPFLAICVIRHHVKKYQHKFPEAVNEVLENIVEKMEDGADGHPRNLNTTLSHTPHA
;
A
#
# COMPACT_ATOMS: atom_id res chain seq x y z
N MET A 1 -17.26 -17.26 26.77
CA MET A 1 -16.12 -16.99 27.69
C MET A 1 -14.92 -17.74 27.16
N GLY A 2 -13.80 -17.05 26.90
CA GLY A 2 -12.56 -17.67 26.47
C GLY A 2 -11.88 -16.94 25.32
N SER A 3 -11.15 -15.88 25.63
CA SER A 3 -10.07 -15.40 24.77
C SER A 3 -8.86 -15.14 25.67
N THR A 4 -8.02 -16.17 25.77
CA THR A 4 -6.74 -16.15 26.47
C THR A 4 -5.79 -15.24 25.71
N TRP A 5 -5.41 -14.12 26.31
CA TRP A 5 -4.29 -13.31 25.85
C TRP A 5 -2.99 -14.00 26.27
N ALA A 6 -2.19 -14.46 25.31
CA ALA A 6 -0.83 -14.92 25.61
C ALA A 6 0.09 -13.70 25.84
N PRO A 7 0.93 -13.70 26.90
CA PRO A 7 1.90 -12.64 27.11
C PRO A 7 3.00 -12.73 26.05
N ALA A 8 3.34 -11.58 25.45
CA ALA A 8 4.44 -11.50 24.51
C ALA A 8 5.74 -11.98 25.17
N THR A 9 6.32 -13.07 24.65
CA THR A 9 7.64 -13.54 25.05
C THR A 9 8.66 -12.44 24.75
N ILE A 10 9.29 -11.93 25.80
CA ILE A 10 10.37 -10.96 25.76
C ILE A 10 11.60 -11.71 25.26
N ASP A 11 11.83 -11.70 23.95
CA ASP A 11 13.17 -11.79 23.37
C ASP A 11 13.09 -11.58 21.85
N LYS A 12 13.47 -10.37 21.41
CA LYS A 12 13.95 -10.04 20.05
C LYS A 12 14.41 -8.59 20.01
N THR A 13 15.68 -8.40 19.67
CA THR A 13 16.31 -7.17 19.22
C THR A 13 15.34 -6.31 18.39
N THR A 14 14.86 -5.23 19.01
CA THR A 14 13.93 -4.18 18.53
C THR A 14 13.09 -4.49 17.28
N THR A 15 11.95 -5.15 17.45
CA THR A 15 10.93 -5.19 16.39
C THR A 15 10.35 -3.78 16.21
N LYS A 16 10.53 -3.16 15.03
CA LYS A 16 9.93 -1.87 14.71
C LYS A 16 8.40 -2.01 14.75
N CYS A 17 7.74 -1.33 15.68
CA CYS A 17 6.29 -1.24 15.70
C CYS A 17 5.80 -0.41 14.51
N ARG A 18 4.77 -0.88 13.80
CA ARG A 18 4.14 -0.19 12.67
C ARG A 18 2.67 0.04 13.00
N ILE A 19 2.19 1.24 12.70
CA ILE A 19 0.76 1.57 12.84
C ILE A 19 0.05 1.03 11.60
N VAL A 20 -0.94 0.17 11.81
CA VAL A 20 -1.81 -0.39 10.76
C VAL A 20 -3.23 0.07 11.03
N PHE A 21 -3.92 0.57 9.99
CA PHE A 21 -5.32 0.95 10.09
C PHE A 21 -6.18 -0.24 9.68
N ASP A 22 -6.84 -0.87 10.65
CA ASP A 22 -7.64 -2.07 10.39
C ASP A 22 -9.07 -1.71 9.97
N GLY A 23 -9.30 -1.61 8.65
CA GLY A 23 -10.64 -1.42 8.09
C GLY A 23 -11.53 -2.67 8.16
N SER A 24 -10.97 -3.83 8.54
CA SER A 24 -11.70 -5.09 8.68
C SER A 24 -12.18 -5.35 10.11
N ALA A 25 -11.76 -4.53 11.07
CA ALA A 25 -12.22 -4.60 12.45
C ALA A 25 -13.75 -4.53 12.52
N GLN A 26 -14.35 -5.50 13.22
CA GLN A 26 -15.80 -5.63 13.34
C GLN A 26 -16.31 -4.91 14.59
N TYR A 27 -17.36 -4.12 14.40
CA TYR A 27 -18.13 -3.51 15.50
C TYR A 27 -19.61 -3.53 15.13
N GLY A 28 -20.46 -3.99 16.06
CA GLY A 28 -21.91 -4.06 15.81
C GLY A 28 -22.29 -4.94 14.62
N GLY A 29 -21.49 -5.96 14.29
CA GLY A 29 -21.73 -6.87 13.17
C GLY A 29 -21.20 -6.38 11.81
N VAL A 30 -20.73 -5.13 11.71
CA VAL A 30 -20.25 -4.54 10.45
C VAL A 30 -18.79 -4.12 10.52
N THR A 31 -18.16 -3.93 9.36
CA THR A 31 -16.79 -3.41 9.23
C THR A 31 -16.77 -2.15 8.35
N LEU A 32 -15.69 -1.37 8.46
CA LEU A 32 -15.51 -0.19 7.63
C LEU A 32 -15.38 -0.57 6.14
N ASN A 33 -14.62 -1.62 5.84
CA ASN A 33 -14.40 -2.08 4.47
C ASN A 33 -15.68 -2.58 3.77
N GLN A 34 -16.72 -2.98 4.52
CA GLN A 34 -18.03 -3.30 3.94
C GLN A 34 -18.80 -2.06 3.45
N HIS A 35 -18.47 -0.88 3.97
CA HIS A 35 -19.13 0.39 3.63
C HIS A 35 -18.32 1.26 2.67
N ILE A 36 -17.10 0.82 2.32
CA ILE A 36 -16.23 1.50 1.37
C ILE A 36 -16.33 0.79 0.02
N ASP A 37 -16.58 1.56 -1.03
CA ASP A 37 -16.48 1.05 -2.39
C ASP A 37 -15.02 0.73 -2.72
N VAL A 38 -14.76 -0.56 -2.97
CA VAL A 38 -13.44 -1.10 -3.30
C VAL A 38 -12.94 -0.57 -4.65
N GLY A 39 -13.86 -0.25 -5.56
CA GLY A 39 -13.56 0.00 -6.96
C GLY A 39 -13.17 -1.26 -7.74
N PRO A 40 -13.06 -1.17 -9.08
CA PRO A 40 -12.69 -2.30 -9.92
C PRO A 40 -11.24 -2.74 -9.71
N ALA A 41 -10.98 -4.03 -9.90
CA ALA A 41 -9.63 -4.58 -9.86
C ALA A 41 -8.80 -4.05 -11.06
N LEU A 42 -7.87 -3.14 -10.79
CA LEU A 42 -6.94 -2.57 -11.78
C LEU A 42 -5.53 -3.15 -11.70
N GLN A 43 -5.29 -4.13 -10.82
CA GLN A 43 -4.00 -4.78 -10.66
C GLN A 43 -3.68 -5.62 -11.90
N ASN A 44 -2.47 -5.44 -12.44
CA ASN A 44 -2.00 -6.31 -13.51
C ASN A 44 -1.72 -7.71 -12.95
N ASP A 45 -1.91 -8.71 -13.81
CA ASP A 45 -1.58 -10.09 -13.50
C ASP A 45 -0.06 -10.22 -13.25
N LEU A 46 0.29 -10.62 -12.03
CA LEU A 46 1.68 -10.77 -11.61
C LEU A 46 2.43 -11.79 -12.47
N VAL A 47 1.80 -12.90 -12.84
CA VAL A 47 2.43 -13.94 -13.67
C VAL A 47 2.71 -13.37 -15.06
N LYS A 48 1.76 -12.64 -15.66
CA LYS A 48 1.99 -11.97 -16.96
C LYS A 48 3.10 -10.94 -16.88
N ALA A 49 3.14 -10.13 -15.83
CA ALA A 49 4.21 -9.16 -15.61
C ALA A 49 5.59 -9.85 -15.48
N LEU A 50 5.68 -10.94 -14.72
CA LEU A 50 6.91 -11.72 -14.54
C LEU A 50 7.36 -12.41 -15.84
N LEU A 51 6.43 -12.93 -16.63
CA LEU A 51 6.74 -13.53 -17.94
C LEU A 51 7.30 -12.50 -18.92
N ARG A 52 6.72 -11.28 -18.97
CA ARG A 52 7.27 -10.17 -19.77
C ARG A 52 8.64 -9.73 -19.26
N PHE A 53 8.83 -9.67 -17.94
CA PHE A 53 10.11 -9.33 -17.32
C PHE A 53 11.22 -10.31 -17.72
N ARG A 54 10.91 -11.61 -17.84
CA ARG A 54 11.85 -12.64 -18.31
C ARG A 54 12.06 -12.66 -19.83
N ARG A 55 11.15 -12.08 -20.61
CA ARG A 55 11.22 -12.09 -22.07
C ARG A 55 12.38 -11.23 -22.59
N PHE A 56 12.69 -10.14 -21.90
CA PHE A 56 13.68 -9.18 -22.34
C PHE A 56 15.01 -9.35 -21.59
N ARG A 57 16.12 -9.13 -22.29
CA ARG A 57 17.48 -9.22 -21.72
C ARG A 57 17.76 -8.19 -20.63
N ILE A 58 17.08 -7.05 -20.71
CA ILE A 58 17.23 -5.93 -19.79
C ILE A 58 15.87 -5.65 -19.20
N ALA A 59 15.82 -5.55 -17.87
CA ALA A 59 14.61 -5.24 -17.16
C ALA A 59 14.82 -4.02 -16.25
N LEU A 60 13.79 -3.17 -16.19
CA LEU A 60 13.77 -1.98 -15.36
C LEU A 60 12.72 -2.18 -14.26
N GLN A 61 13.13 -1.98 -13.02
CA GLN A 61 12.22 -1.99 -11.87
C GLN A 61 12.33 -0.66 -11.13
N ALA A 62 11.19 -0.09 -10.79
CA ALA A 62 11.08 1.09 -9.95
C ALA A 62 10.12 0.79 -8.79
N ASP A 63 10.41 1.34 -7.62
CA ASP A 63 9.57 1.26 -6.43
C ASP A 63 9.10 2.67 -6.05
N ILE A 64 7.81 2.80 -5.71
CA ILE A 64 7.26 4.06 -5.19
C ILE A 64 7.18 3.92 -3.68
N SER A 65 8.24 4.37 -3.02
CA SER A 65 8.33 4.31 -1.56
C SER A 65 7.15 5.02 -0.89
N LYS A 66 6.46 4.29 -0.01
CA LYS A 66 5.28 4.77 0.72
C LYS A 66 4.16 5.29 -0.20
N MET A 67 3.92 4.60 -1.32
CA MET A 67 2.95 4.97 -2.37
C MET A 67 1.63 5.54 -1.83
N PHE A 68 0.96 4.85 -0.91
CA PHE A 68 -0.32 5.33 -0.35
C PHE A 68 -0.19 6.67 0.37
N LEU A 69 0.88 6.87 1.15
CA LEU A 69 1.09 8.11 1.89
C LEU A 69 1.40 9.32 0.98
N GLN A 70 1.77 9.08 -0.28
CA GLN A 70 1.92 10.14 -1.28
C GLN A 70 0.58 10.69 -1.76
N ILE A 71 -0.52 9.97 -1.54
CA ILE A 71 -1.86 10.33 -2.02
C ILE A 71 -2.61 11.09 -0.94
N GLY A 72 -3.01 12.33 -1.25
CA GLY A 72 -3.85 13.14 -0.38
C GLY A 72 -5.32 12.71 -0.43
N LEU A 73 -5.96 12.62 0.73
CA LEU A 73 -7.41 12.44 0.82
C LEU A 73 -8.10 13.81 0.72
N ASN A 74 -9.19 13.85 -0.04
CA ASN A 74 -10.10 14.99 -0.07
C ASN A 74 -10.63 15.24 1.35
N GLU A 75 -10.78 16.51 1.73
CA GLU A 75 -11.10 16.89 3.10
C GLU A 75 -12.43 16.29 3.59
N GLN A 76 -13.38 16.14 2.67
CA GLN A 76 -14.70 15.55 2.93
C GLN A 76 -14.61 14.05 3.24
N ASP A 77 -13.65 13.33 2.65
CA ASP A 77 -13.50 11.87 2.80
C ASP A 77 -12.62 11.49 4.01
N ARG A 78 -11.87 12.44 4.58
CA ARG A 78 -10.98 12.19 5.73
C ARG A 78 -11.71 11.68 6.97
N ASP A 79 -13.02 11.91 7.03
CA ASP A 79 -13.85 11.51 8.16
C ASP A 79 -14.00 9.99 8.29
N VAL A 80 -13.95 9.28 7.16
CA VAL A 80 -13.98 7.82 7.06
C VAL A 80 -12.71 7.19 7.66
N CYS A 81 -11.61 7.94 7.67
CA CYS A 81 -10.29 7.49 8.15
C CYS A 81 -9.96 8.05 9.55
N ARG A 82 -10.95 8.11 10.44
CA ARG A 82 -10.78 8.50 11.85
C ARG A 82 -10.14 7.38 12.66
N PHE A 83 -9.30 7.73 13.62
CA PHE A 83 -8.78 6.78 14.60
C PHE A 83 -8.67 7.42 15.98
N LEU A 84 -8.76 6.57 17.01
CA LEU A 84 -8.56 6.96 18.40
C LEU A 84 -7.09 6.74 18.78
N TRP A 85 -6.55 7.69 19.53
CA TRP A 85 -5.21 7.59 20.09
C TRP A 85 -5.23 8.01 21.56
N ARG A 86 -4.60 7.20 22.41
CA ARG A 86 -4.38 7.52 23.82
C ARG A 86 -2.99 7.07 24.25
N SER A 87 -2.46 7.72 25.28
CA SER A 87 -1.27 7.23 25.97
C SER A 87 -1.58 5.93 26.73
N ARG A 88 -0.58 5.38 27.42
CA ARG A 88 -0.79 4.21 28.30
C ARG A 88 -1.62 4.54 29.53
N ASP A 89 -1.82 5.83 29.83
CA ASP A 89 -2.72 6.26 30.87
C ASP A 89 -4.17 6.02 30.44
N VAL A 90 -4.85 5.13 31.16
CA VAL A 90 -6.23 4.73 30.89
C VAL A 90 -7.23 5.80 31.36
N GLN A 91 -6.80 6.71 32.23
CA GLN A 91 -7.62 7.82 32.72
C GLN A 91 -7.67 9.00 31.75
N GLU A 92 -6.72 9.09 30.80
CA GLU A 92 -6.77 10.08 29.73
C GLU A 92 -7.84 9.70 28.70
N ALA A 93 -8.76 10.63 28.41
CA ALA A 93 -9.72 10.45 27.34
C ALA A 93 -9.01 10.30 25.98
N PRO A 94 -9.42 9.35 25.13
CA PRO A 94 -8.78 9.16 23.83
C PRO A 94 -9.01 10.37 22.92
N ARG A 95 -7.95 10.77 22.21
CA ARG A 95 -8.00 11.82 21.19
C ARG A 95 -8.42 11.23 19.85
N ILE A 96 -9.21 11.99 19.10
CA ILE A 96 -9.65 11.60 17.75
C ILE A 96 -8.75 12.28 16.72
N TYR A 97 -8.15 11.49 15.85
CA TYR A 97 -7.35 11.95 14.72
C TYR A 97 -7.98 11.50 13.40
N ARG A 98 -7.60 12.16 12.31
CA ARG A 98 -8.04 11.85 10.94
C ARG A 98 -6.83 11.73 10.03
N PHE A 99 -6.76 10.67 9.23
CA PHE A 99 -5.72 10.60 8.20
C PHE A 99 -5.96 11.68 7.13
N LYS A 100 -4.88 12.34 6.71
CA LYS A 100 -4.89 13.28 5.56
C LYS A 100 -4.45 12.61 4.26
N ARG A 101 -3.91 11.39 4.36
CA ARG A 101 -3.31 10.62 3.26
C ARG A 101 -3.95 9.24 3.23
N LEU A 102 -3.93 8.60 2.07
CA LEU A 102 -4.43 7.23 1.92
C LEU A 102 -3.63 6.29 2.83
N CYS A 103 -4.33 5.46 3.61
CA CYS A 103 -3.72 4.53 4.57
C CYS A 103 -3.76 3.08 4.06
N PHE A 104 -2.88 2.25 4.62
CA PHE A 104 -2.92 0.80 4.44
C PHE A 104 -4.10 0.22 5.24
N GLY A 105 -4.74 -0.82 4.69
CA GLY A 105 -5.79 -1.59 5.38
C GLY A 105 -7.24 -1.20 5.03
N LEU A 106 -7.44 -0.21 4.17
CA LEU A 106 -8.72 0.00 3.48
C LEU A 106 -8.81 -0.88 2.25
N SER A 107 -10.00 -1.42 1.98
CA SER A 107 -10.27 -2.24 0.79
C SER A 107 -10.04 -1.47 -0.53
N CYS A 108 -10.31 -0.16 -0.56
CA CYS A 108 -10.16 0.69 -1.74
C CYS A 108 -8.73 1.19 -2.00
N SER A 109 -7.80 1.06 -1.04
CA SER A 109 -6.46 1.65 -1.15
C SER A 109 -5.67 1.16 -2.37
N PRO A 110 -5.65 -0.15 -2.70
CA PRO A 110 -5.04 -0.66 -3.93
C PRO A 110 -5.55 0.02 -5.20
N PHE A 111 -6.88 0.08 -5.34
CA PHE A 111 -7.53 0.68 -6.50
C PHE A 111 -7.19 2.16 -6.64
N LEU A 112 -7.32 2.93 -5.56
CA LEU A 112 -7.03 4.37 -5.56
C LEU A 112 -5.57 4.65 -5.92
N ALA A 113 -4.63 3.85 -5.41
CA ALA A 113 -3.22 4.03 -5.69
C ALA A 113 -2.87 3.77 -7.15
N ILE A 114 -3.37 2.67 -7.71
CA ILE A 114 -3.17 2.34 -9.13
C ILE A 114 -3.84 3.39 -10.02
N CYS A 115 -5.04 3.86 -9.67
CA CYS A 115 -5.71 4.96 -10.39
C CYS A 115 -4.84 6.22 -10.45
N VAL A 116 -4.26 6.65 -9.33
CA VAL A 116 -3.39 7.82 -9.28
C VAL A 116 -2.16 7.61 -10.16
N ILE A 117 -1.48 6.46 -10.08
CA ILE A 117 -0.34 6.17 -10.93
C ILE A 117 -0.73 6.22 -12.41
N ARG A 118 -1.79 5.50 -12.80
CA ARG A 118 -2.26 5.48 -14.19
C ARG A 118 -2.60 6.87 -14.68
N HIS A 119 -3.23 7.70 -13.85
CA HIS A 119 -3.53 9.10 -14.18
C HIS A 119 -2.25 9.92 -14.44
N HIS A 120 -1.24 9.80 -13.58
CA HIS A 120 0.02 10.52 -13.76
C HIS A 120 0.81 10.06 -14.97
N VAL A 121 0.88 8.75 -15.21
CA VAL A 121 1.59 8.16 -16.37
C VAL A 121 0.94 8.62 -17.68
N LYS A 122 -0.40 8.60 -17.76
CA LYS A 122 -1.14 9.03 -18.96
C LYS A 122 -0.89 10.49 -19.37
N LYS A 123 -0.48 11.37 -18.44
CA LYS A 123 -0.10 12.76 -18.80
C LYS A 123 1.10 12.83 -19.76
N TYR A 124 1.90 11.78 -19.82
CA TYR A 124 3.07 11.69 -20.69
C TYR A 124 2.81 10.91 -21.98
N GLN A 125 1.56 10.50 -22.25
CA GLN A 125 1.20 9.70 -23.44
C GLN A 125 1.70 10.31 -24.74
N HIS A 126 1.59 11.64 -24.88
CA HIS A 126 2.00 12.35 -26.09
C HIS A 126 3.52 12.45 -26.25
N LYS A 127 4.29 12.37 -25.16
CA LYS A 127 5.76 12.49 -25.18
C LYS A 127 6.45 11.15 -25.29
N PHE A 128 5.94 10.13 -24.60
CA PHE A 128 6.56 8.81 -24.49
C PHE A 128 5.50 7.69 -24.58
N PRO A 129 4.83 7.51 -25.73
CA PRO A 129 3.69 6.59 -25.84
C PRO A 129 4.05 5.13 -25.53
N GLU A 130 5.21 4.67 -25.99
CA GLU A 130 5.69 3.30 -25.74
C GLU A 130 5.98 3.08 -24.24
N ALA A 131 6.71 4.02 -23.61
CA ALA A 131 7.01 3.93 -22.18
C ALA A 131 5.76 3.95 -21.32
N VAL A 132 4.74 4.75 -21.70
CA VAL A 132 3.46 4.76 -21.00
C VAL A 132 2.75 3.42 -21.10
N ASN A 133 2.68 2.82 -22.29
CA ASN A 133 2.05 1.51 -22.46
C ASN A 133 2.77 0.43 -21.64
N GLU A 134 4.10 0.41 -21.68
CA GLU A 134 4.91 -0.53 -20.89
C GLU A 134 4.67 -0.37 -19.39
N VAL A 135 4.63 0.86 -18.87
CA VAL A 135 4.33 1.09 -17.45
C VAL A 135 2.91 0.63 -17.12
N LEU A 136 1.91 0.99 -17.93
CA LEU A 136 0.51 0.64 -17.67
C LEU A 136 0.24 -0.88 -17.67
N GLU A 137 0.97 -1.65 -18.47
CA GLU A 137 0.86 -3.11 -18.54
C GLU A 137 1.65 -3.88 -17.48
N ASN A 138 2.62 -3.22 -16.83
CA ASN A 138 3.56 -3.85 -15.90
C ASN A 138 3.58 -3.24 -14.48
N ILE A 139 2.70 -2.27 -14.17
CA ILE A 139 2.48 -1.85 -12.77
C ILE A 139 2.00 -3.05 -11.96
N VAL A 140 2.76 -3.37 -10.92
CA VAL A 140 2.40 -4.39 -9.93
C VAL A 140 2.50 -3.75 -8.56
N GLU A 141 1.45 -3.88 -7.77
CA GLU A 141 1.50 -3.52 -6.37
C GLU A 141 2.17 -4.65 -5.59
N LYS A 142 3.30 -4.36 -4.96
CA LYS A 142 3.88 -5.28 -3.98
C LYS A 142 3.29 -4.96 -2.62
N MET A 143 2.57 -5.92 -2.05
CA MET A 143 2.21 -5.90 -0.65
C MET A 143 3.48 -6.28 0.12
N GLU A 144 4.28 -5.29 0.50
CA GLU A 144 5.43 -5.53 1.37
C GLU A 144 4.92 -5.77 2.80
N ASP A 145 4.90 -7.04 3.21
CA ASP A 145 4.87 -7.36 4.63
C ASP A 145 6.12 -6.74 5.26
N GLY A 146 5.87 -5.84 6.19
CA GLY A 146 6.80 -4.81 6.59
C GLY A 146 8.09 -5.29 7.26
N ALA A 147 9.10 -5.71 6.48
CA ALA A 147 10.44 -5.96 6.99
C ALA A 147 11.39 -4.76 6.79
N ASP A 148 11.45 -4.11 5.62
CA ASP A 148 12.66 -3.33 5.30
C ASP A 148 12.41 -1.83 5.10
N GLY A 149 12.61 -1.06 6.17
CA GLY A 149 12.57 0.40 6.17
C GLY A 149 13.87 1.05 5.69
N HIS A 150 14.47 0.58 4.59
CA HIS A 150 15.58 1.28 3.95
C HIS A 150 15.01 2.21 2.86
N PRO A 151 15.41 3.50 2.80
CA PRO A 151 15.18 4.28 1.60
C PRO A 151 16.00 3.62 0.49
N ARG A 152 15.35 2.81 -0.35
CA ARG A 152 15.96 2.39 -1.60
C ARG A 152 16.02 3.64 -2.46
N ASN A 153 17.18 4.29 -2.44
CA ASN A 153 17.58 5.24 -3.48
C ASN A 153 17.23 4.62 -4.84
N LEU A 154 16.84 5.47 -5.80
CA LEU A 154 16.55 5.14 -7.19
C LEU A 154 17.72 4.37 -7.82
N ASN A 155 17.81 3.07 -7.53
CA ASN A 155 18.76 2.17 -8.12
C ASN A 155 18.00 1.45 -9.22
N THR A 156 18.07 2.02 -10.42
CA THR A 156 17.77 1.34 -11.67
C THR A 156 18.58 0.05 -11.70
N THR A 157 18.03 -1.03 -11.17
CA THR A 157 18.78 -2.29 -11.04
C THR A 157 18.65 -2.98 -12.38
N LEU A 158 19.65 -2.81 -13.25
CA LEU A 158 19.82 -3.57 -14.48
C LEU A 158 20.18 -5.00 -14.09
N SER A 159 19.18 -5.84 -13.82
CA SER A 159 19.41 -7.27 -13.66
C SER A 159 19.54 -7.91 -15.04
N HIS A 160 20.74 -8.38 -15.38
CA HIS A 160 20.98 -9.22 -16.54
C HIS A 160 20.71 -10.67 -16.10
N THR A 161 19.66 -11.29 -16.63
CA THR A 161 19.40 -12.72 -16.38
C THR A 161 20.27 -13.56 -17.33
N PRO A 162 21.18 -14.41 -16.82
CA PRO A 162 21.89 -15.38 -17.66
C PRO A 162 20.89 -16.41 -18.18
N HIS A 163 20.99 -16.77 -19.46
CA HIS A 163 20.17 -17.84 -20.04
C HIS A 163 20.53 -19.19 -19.43
N ALA A 164 19.50 -20.02 -19.23
CA ALA A 164 19.61 -21.47 -19.13
C ALA A 164 19.68 -22.08 -20.54
#